data_AF-A0A814WS25-F1
#
_entry.id   AF-A0A814WS25-F1
#
_cell.length_a   1.000
_cell.length_b   1.000
_cell.length_c   1.000
_cell.angle_alpha   90.00
_cell.angle_beta   90.00
_cell.angle_gamma   90.00
#
_symmetry.space_group_name_H-M   'P 1'
#
loop_
_entity.id
_entity.type
_entity.pdbx_description
1 polymer ?
#
loop_
_entity_poly.entity_id
_entity_poly.type
_entity_poly.pdbx_seq_one_letter_code
_entity_poly.pdbx_strand_id
1 'polypeptide(L)' 'MASNHKLSDTKRKEFDDHFKTVSDKLPACPKCKSKADVIPSVQGKPTSELQLYAAEGHVKLSGCCHRYNGWCKNCEQFI' A
#
# COMPACT_ATOMS: atom_id res chain seq x y z
N MET A 1 14.95 12.07 22.35
CA MET A 1 13.90 11.07 22.61
C MET A 1 13.25 10.78 21.26
N ALA A 2 13.54 9.62 20.67
CA ALA A 2 12.94 9.25 19.39
C ALA A 2 11.46 8.90 19.63
N SER A 3 10.56 9.79 19.26
CA SER A 3 9.13 9.49 19.27
C SER A 3 8.90 8.37 18.26
N ASN A 4 8.76 7.14 18.76
CA ASN A 4 8.34 5.98 17.98
C ASN A 4 6.90 6.23 17.51
N HIS A 5 6.74 6.97 16.40
CA HIS A 5 5.48 7.07 15.68
C HIS A 5 5.21 5.73 14.99
N LYS A 6 4.76 4.75 15.78
CA LYS A 6 4.18 3.51 15.28
C LYS A 6 2.68 3.71 15.09
N LEU A 7 2.14 3.17 14.01
CA LEU A 7 0.72 3.11 13.79
C LEU A 7 0.07 2.31 14.93
N SER A 8 -1.00 2.84 15.52
CA SER A 8 -1.73 2.13 16.57
C SER A 8 -2.38 0.86 16.02
N ASP A 9 -2.47 -0.19 16.85
CA ASP A 9 -2.99 -1.50 16.43
C ASP A 9 -4.40 -1.43 15.83
N THR A 10 -5.28 -0.62 16.44
CA THR A 10 -6.63 -0.37 15.93
C THR A 10 -6.61 0.20 14.51
N LYS A 11 -5.78 1.21 14.26
CA LYS A 11 -5.69 1.87 12.95
C LYS A 11 -5.06 0.98 11.90
N ARG A 12 -4.08 0.19 12.30
CA ARG A 12 -3.50 -0.85 11.45
C ARG A 12 -4.58 -1.83 10.99
N LYS A 13 -5.38 -2.35 11.92
CA LYS A 13 -6.47 -3.28 11.60
C LYS A 13 -7.53 -2.67 10.68
N GLU A 14 -7.89 -1.40 10.88
CA GLU A 14 -8.81 -0.68 9.98
C GLU A 14 -8.24 -0.57 8.56
N PHE A 15 -6.96 -0.23 8.41
CA PHE A 15 -6.32 -0.18 7.10
C PHE A 15 -6.17 -1.57 6.47
N ASP A 16 -5.78 -2.59 7.24
CA ASP A 16 -5.69 -3.95 6.73
C ASP A 16 -7.05 -4.43 6.20
N ASP A 17 -8.14 -4.22 6.93
CA ASP A 17 -9.49 -4.59 6.46
C ASP A 17 -9.89 -3.82 5.20
N HIS A 18 -9.65 -2.50 5.20
CA HIS A 18 -9.94 -1.63 4.06
C HIS A 18 -9.19 -2.06 2.80
N PHE A 19 -7.88 -2.26 2.90
CA PHE A 19 -7.01 -2.57 1.77
C PHE A 19 -7.00 -4.06 1.38
N LYS A 20 -7.43 -4.97 2.26
CA LYS A 20 -7.54 -6.40 1.93
C LYS A 20 -8.45 -6.63 0.73
N THR A 21 -9.58 -5.94 0.66
CA THR A 21 -10.52 -6.05 -0.46
C THR A 21 -9.95 -5.52 -1.77
N VAL A 22 -9.09 -4.51 -1.69
CA VAL A 22 -8.40 -3.95 -2.86
C VAL A 22 -7.31 -4.90 -3.33
N SER A 23 -6.47 -5.38 -2.41
CA SER A 23 -5.38 -6.33 -2.68
C SER A 23 -5.85 -7.60 -3.39
N ASP A 24 -7.00 -8.15 -3.00
CA ASP A 24 -7.55 -9.36 -3.62
C ASP A 24 -7.90 -9.15 -5.11
N LYS A 25 -8.40 -7.95 -5.44
CA LYS A 25 -8.77 -7.54 -6.80
C LYS A 25 -7.56 -7.16 -7.67
N LEU A 26 -6.36 -7.01 -7.09
CA LEU A 26 -5.18 -6.67 -7.88
C LEU A 26 -4.76 -7.85 -8.76
N PRO A 27 -4.39 -7.60 -10.02
CA PRO A 27 -3.80 -8.63 -10.87
C PRO A 27 -2.42 -9.04 -10.33
N ALA A 28 -1.96 -10.22 -10.76
CA ALA A 28 -0.57 -10.61 -10.54
C ALA A 28 0.39 -9.69 -11.29
N CYS A 29 1.58 -9.47 -10.74
CA CYS A 29 2.62 -8.75 -11.45
C CYS A 29 3.00 -9.52 -12.73
N PRO A 30 3.01 -8.91 -13.93
CA PRO A 30 3.29 -9.62 -15.18
C PRO A 30 4.73 -10.17 -15.25
N LYS A 31 5.68 -9.56 -14.54
CA LYS A 31 7.06 -10.02 -14.44
C LYS A 31 7.23 -11.16 -13.44
N CYS A 32 6.69 -11.01 -12.23
CA CYS A 32 6.76 -12.05 -11.19
C CYS A 32 5.81 -13.22 -11.43
N LYS A 33 4.76 -13.02 -12.25
CA LYS A 33 3.61 -13.92 -12.42
C LYS A 33 2.93 -14.30 -11.09
N SER A 34 3.03 -13.41 -10.10
CA SER A 34 2.54 -13.63 -8.74
C SER A 34 1.95 -12.36 -8.13
N LYS A 35 1.04 -12.52 -7.17
CA LYS A 35 0.46 -11.45 -6.34
C LYS A 35 1.20 -11.23 -5.02
N ALA A 36 2.14 -12.11 -4.65
CA ALA A 36 2.77 -12.10 -3.32
C ALA A 36 3.40 -10.74 -2.94
N ASP A 37 4.02 -10.07 -3.90
CA ASP A 37 4.67 -8.77 -3.71
C ASP A 37 3.83 -7.59 -4.24
N VAL A 38 2.57 -7.82 -4.63
CA VAL A 38 1.69 -6.79 -5.15
C VAL A 38 0.90 -6.19 -3.99
N ILE A 39 1.07 -4.90 -3.79
CA ILE A 39 0.38 -4.11 -2.77
C ILE A 39 -0.52 -3.06 -3.43
N PRO A 40 -1.57 -2.58 -2.75
CA PRO A 40 -2.41 -1.52 -3.30
C PRO A 40 -1.62 -0.22 -3.45
N SER A 41 -2.00 0.56 -4.46
CA SER A 41 -1.54 1.93 -4.60
C SER A 41 -2.65 2.91 -4.22
N VAL A 42 -2.32 3.89 -3.39
CA VAL A 42 -3.26 4.89 -2.87
C VAL A 42 -2.87 6.26 -3.39
N GLN A 43 -3.83 6.96 -3.96
CA GLN A 43 -3.64 8.30 -4.55
C GLN A 43 -4.16 9.39 -3.61
N GLY A 44 -3.68 10.61 -3.84
CA GLY A 44 -4.22 11.83 -3.22
C GLY A 44 -3.34 12.39 -2.11
N LYS A 45 -3.97 12.98 -1.10
CA LYS A 45 -3.29 13.56 0.08
C LYS A 45 -3.40 12.59 1.26
N PRO A 46 -2.39 11.73 1.50
CA PRO A 46 -2.45 10.73 2.56
C PRO A 46 -2.35 11.38 3.93
N THR A 47 -3.14 10.89 4.88
CA THR A 47 -3.02 11.23 6.30
C THR A 47 -1.67 10.76 6.86
N SER A 48 -1.23 11.32 7.98
CA SER A 48 0.03 10.91 8.63
C SER A 48 0.05 9.42 8.97
N GLU A 49 -1.08 8.85 9.36
CA GLU A 49 -1.23 7.43 9.66
C GLU A 49 -1.05 6.55 8.41
N LEU A 50 -1.64 6.97 7.28
CA LEU A 50 -1.48 6.26 6.01
C LEU A 50 -0.04 6.36 5.49
N GLN A 51 0.66 7.47 5.77
CA GLN A 51 2.08 7.60 5.46
C GLN A 51 2.94 6.62 6.27
N LEU A 52 2.62 6.41 7.56
CA LEU A 52 3.28 5.39 8.38
C LEU A 52 3.01 3.98 7.84
N TYR A 53 1.75 3.67 7.51
CA TYR A 53 1.35 2.39 6.93
C TYR A 53 2.06 2.11 5.59
N ALA A 54 2.23 3.16 4.76
CA ALA A 54 2.99 3.08 3.51
C ALA A 54 4.50 2.89 3.75
N ALA A 55 5.06 3.56 4.76
CA ALA A 55 6.46 3.39 5.15
C ALA A 55 6.77 1.97 5.66
N GLU A 56 5.77 1.30 6.26
CA GLU A 56 5.83 -0.12 6.64
C GLU A 56 5.70 -1.08 5.42
N GLY A 57 5.45 -0.54 4.21
CA GLY A 57 5.42 -1.32 2.98
C GLY A 57 4.11 -2.05 2.71
N HIS A 58 3.03 -1.64 3.38
CA HIS A 58 1.70 -2.20 3.19
C HIS A 58 0.97 -1.62 1.96
N VAL A 59 1.24 -0.37 1.59
CA VAL A 59 0.68 0.31 0.41
C VAL A 59 1.72 1.20 -0.27
N LYS A 60 1.52 1.51 -1.55
CA LYS A 60 2.33 2.49 -2.28
C LYS A 60 1.54 3.78 -2.49
N LEU A 61 2.01 4.87 -1.89
CA LEU A 61 1.47 6.19 -2.17
C LEU A 61 1.85 6.61 -3.60
N SER A 62 0.85 6.83 -4.45
CA SER A 62 1.00 7.37 -5.79
C SER A 62 0.54 8.83 -5.83
N GLY A 63 1.07 9.58 -6.79
CA GLY A 63 0.72 10.99 -6.98
C GLY A 63 -0.75 11.21 -7.36
N CYS A 64 -1.11 12.47 -7.60
CA CYS A 64 -2.49 12.87 -7.85
C CYS A 64 -3.05 12.45 -9.22
N CYS A 65 -2.20 12.10 -10.19
CA CYS A 65 -2.57 12.16 -11.61
C CYS A 65 -2.75 10.80 -12.30
N HIS A 66 -2.33 9.69 -11.68
CA HIS A 66 -2.39 8.37 -12.32
C HIS A 66 -3.17 7.36 -11.49
N ARG A 67 -4.16 6.72 -12.13
CA ARG A 67 -4.97 5.66 -11.53
C ARG A 67 -4.25 4.31 -11.60
N TYR A 68 -3.21 4.15 -10.79
CA TYR A 68 -2.62 2.83 -10.55
C TYR A 68 -3.31 2.20 -9.36
N ASN A 69 -3.74 0.95 -9.53
CA ASN A 69 -4.43 0.21 -8.47
C ASN A 69 -3.42 -0.61 -7.65
N GLY A 70 -2.33 -1.09 -8.28
CA GLY A 70 -1.32 -1.90 -7.62
C GLY A 70 0.12 -1.41 -7.84
N TRP A 71 1.00 -1.87 -6.96
CA TRP A 71 2.44 -1.71 -7.05
C TRP A 71 3.11 -3.04 -6.70
N CYS A 72 4.00 -3.52 -7.56
CA CYS A 72 4.83 -4.67 -7.22
C CYS A 72 6.09 -4.21 -6.49
N LYS A 73 6.27 -4.63 -5.25
CA LYS A 73 7.45 -4.33 -4.44
C LYS A 73 8.72 -4.94 -5.03
N ASN A 74 8.64 -6.16 -5.56
CA ASN A 74 9.80 -6.87 -6.09
C ASN A 74 10.29 -6.28 -7.42
N CYS A 75 9.38 -5.85 -8.30
CA CYS A 75 9.73 -5.27 -9.61
C CYS A 75 9.78 -3.75 -9.62
N GLU A 76 9.43 -3.10 -8.50
CA GLU A 76 9.34 -1.64 -8.35
C GLU A 76 8.59 -0.96 -9.50
N GLN A 77 7.42 -1.50 -9.85
CA GLN A 77 6.59 -0.98 -10.94
C GLN A 77 5.11 -1.01 -10.59
N PHE A 78 4.35 -0.10 -11.20
CA PHE A 78 2.88 -0.08 -11.11
C PHE A 78 2.27 -1.24 -11.91
N ILE A 79 1.15 -1.75 -11.39
CA ILE A 79 0.37 -2.87 -11.95
C ILE A 79 -1.07 -2.42 -12.19
#